data_AF-A0AAU1-F1
#
_entry.id   AF-A0AAU1-F1
#
_cell.length_a   1.000
_cell.length_b   1.000
_cell.length_c   1.000
_cell.angle_alpha   90.00
_cell.angle_beta   90.00
_cell.angle_gamma   90.00
#
_symmetry.space_group_name_H-M   'P 1'
#
loop_
_entity.id
_entity.type
_entity.pdbx_description
1 polymer ?
#
loop_
_entity_poly.entity_id
_entity_poly.type
_entity_poly.pdbx_seq_one_letter_code
_entity_poly.pdbx_strand_id
1 'polypeptide(L)' 'TRSSRWNPTAEQLLALEEKYSCGVRTPTTNQIQQITSELRRFGKIEGKNVFYWFQNHKARERQKH' A
#
# COMPACT_ATOMS: atom_id res chain seq x y z
N THR A 1 -18.97 12.12 1.87
CA THR A 1 -18.92 11.23 0.69
C THR A 1 -18.45 9.86 1.12
N ARG A 2 -19.25 8.81 0.92
CA ARG A 2 -18.86 7.42 1.27
C ARG A 2 -17.59 7.08 0.49
N SER A 3 -16.45 6.96 1.18
CA SER A 3 -15.23 6.45 0.56
C SER A 3 -15.55 5.04 0.07
N SER A 4 -15.57 4.83 -1.25
CA SER A 4 -15.65 3.48 -1.82
C SER A 4 -14.51 2.67 -1.20
N ARG A 5 -14.84 1.50 -0.64
CA ARG A 5 -13.82 0.58 -0.12
C ARG A 5 -12.93 0.19 -1.29
N TRP A 6 -11.62 0.39 -1.13
CA TRP A 6 -10.65 -0.01 -2.14
C TRP A 6 -10.58 -1.54 -2.18
N ASN A 7 -10.69 -2.09 -3.38
CA ASN A 7 -10.51 -3.51 -3.65
C ASN A 7 -9.23 -3.67 -4.49
N PRO A 8 -8.08 -3.98 -3.87
CA PRO A 8 -6.81 -4.09 -4.58
C PRO A 8 -6.81 -5.25 -5.58
N THR A 9 -6.10 -5.09 -6.70
CA THR A 9 -5.80 -6.24 -7.57
C THR A 9 -4.64 -7.06 -7.02
N ALA A 10 -4.48 -8.29 -7.53
CA ALA A 10 -3.37 -9.16 -7.13
C ALA A 10 -2.01 -8.51 -7.42
N GLU A 11 -1.85 -7.85 -8.57
CA GLU A 11 -0.64 -7.15 -8.97
C GLU A 11 -0.32 -5.97 -8.04
N GLN A 12 -1.36 -5.24 -7.59
CA GLN A 12 -1.18 -4.16 -6.61
C GLN A 12 -0.69 -4.70 -5.26
N LEU A 13 -1.21 -5.85 -4.81
CA LEU A 13 -0.76 -6.47 -3.57
C LEU A 13 0.68 -6.97 -3.68
N LEU A 14 1.00 -7.71 -4.74
CA LEU A 14 2.35 -8.23 -4.97
C LEU A 14 3.41 -7.13 -4.97
N ALA A 15 3.15 -6.02 -5.67
CA ALA A 15 4.08 -4.90 -5.72
C ALA A 15 4.20 -4.15 -4.38
N LEU A 16 3.14 -4.09 -3.57
CA LEU A 16 3.21 -3.53 -2.20
C LEU A 16 4.03 -4.43 -1.27
N GLU A 17 3.84 -5.75 -1.38
CA GLU A 17 4.58 -6.77 -0.62
C GLU A 17 6.06 -6.80 -0.97
N GLU A 18 6.40 -6.72 -2.25
CA GLU A 18 7.79 -6.62 -2.72
C GLU A 18 8.48 -5.40 -2.11
N LYS A 19 7.87 -4.21 -2.22
CA LYS A 19 8.44 -2.98 -1.65
C LYS A 19 8.61 -3.05 -0.13
N TYR A 20 7.64 -3.66 0.57
CA TYR A 20 7.74 -3.88 2.01
C TYR A 20 8.91 -4.80 2.37
N SER A 21 9.06 -5.90 1.63
CA SER A 21 10.10 -6.91 1.83
C SER A 21 11.50 -6.37 1.50
N CYS A 22 11.60 -5.44 0.53
CA CYS A 22 12.82 -4.70 0.21
C CYS A 22 13.16 -3.59 1.23
N GLY A 23 12.40 -3.45 2.32
CA GLY A 23 12.74 -2.57 3.44
C GLY A 23 11.93 -1.28 3.54
N VAL A 24 11.01 -1.01 2.59
CA VAL A 24 10.11 0.16 2.69
C VAL A 24 9.02 -0.12 3.70
N ARG A 25 9.30 0.00 5.00
CA ARG A 25 8.33 -0.29 6.07
C ARG A 25 7.50 0.91 6.50
N THR A 26 8.05 2.11 6.36
CA THR A 26 7.39 3.38 6.67
C THR A 26 7.66 4.36 5.52
N PRO A 27 6.87 4.31 4.44
CA PRO A 27 7.12 5.16 3.28
C PRO A 27 6.88 6.64 3.61
N THR A 28 7.72 7.52 3.07
CA THR A 28 7.52 8.97 3.12
C THR A 28 6.36 9.40 2.22
N THR A 29 5.88 10.65 2.35
CA THR A 29 4.83 11.19 1.47
C THR A 29 5.20 11.10 -0.02
N ASN A 30 6.46 11.37 -0.37
CA ASN A 30 6.94 11.26 -1.75
C ASN A 30 6.93 9.81 -2.23
N GLN A 31 7.36 8.87 -1.39
CA GLN A 31 7.29 7.44 -1.72
C GLN A 31 5.84 6.97 -1.88
N ILE A 32 4.91 7.42 -1.03
CA ILE A 32 3.48 7.12 -1.17
C ILE A 32 2.96 7.61 -2.53
N GLN A 33 3.29 8.84 -2.93
CA GLN A 33 2.89 9.39 -4.22
C GLN A 33 3.48 8.61 -5.40
N GLN A 34 4.76 8.25 -5.32
CA GLN A 34 5.45 7.45 -6.35
C GLN A 34 4.83 6.07 -6.49
N ILE A 35 4.66 5.35 -5.37
CA ILE A 35 4.05 4.01 -5.34
C ILE A 35 2.61 4.08 -5.85
N THR A 36 1.83 5.08 -5.43
CA THR A 36 0.45 5.25 -5.92
C THR A 36 0.44 5.45 -7.43
N SER A 37 1.35 6.27 -7.96
CA SER A 37 1.43 6.55 -9.40
C SER A 37 1.81 5.31 -10.21
N GLU A 38 2.77 4.53 -9.70
CA GLU A 38 3.18 3.25 -10.28
C GLU A 38 2.02 2.24 -10.29
N LEU A 39 1.31 2.08 -9.16
CA LEU A 39 0.26 1.08 -8.99
C LEU A 39 -1.06 1.41 -9.72
N ARG A 40 -1.23 2.65 -10.18
CA ARG A 40 -2.40 3.05 -11.00
C ARG A 40 -2.49 2.29 -12.31
N ARG A 41 -1.37 1.79 -12.85
CA ARG A 41 -1.36 0.96 -14.07
C ARG A 41 -2.10 -0.38 -13.91
N PHE A 42 -2.24 -0.85 -12.66
CA PHE A 42 -2.89 -2.12 -12.34
C PHE A 42 -4.34 -1.95 -11.88
N GLY A 43 -4.81 -0.71 -11.66
CA GLY A 43 -6.17 -0.43 -11.23
C GLY A 43 -6.28 0.84 -10.39
N LYS A 44 -7.51 1.18 -10.00
CA LYS A 44 -7.78 2.39 -9.20
C LYS A 44 -7.15 2.28 -7.81
N ILE A 45 -6.31 3.25 -7.47
CA ILE A 45 -5.66 3.37 -6.16
C ILE A 45 -5.44 4.85 -5.80
N GLU A 46 -5.53 5.15 -4.52
CA GLU A 46 -5.30 6.47 -3.93
C GLU A 46 -4.18 6.39 -2.89
N GLY A 47 -3.51 7.52 -2.59
CA GLY A 47 -2.41 7.55 -1.64
C GLY A 47 -2.77 7.05 -0.24
N LYS A 48 -4.02 7.29 0.20
CA LYS A 48 -4.54 6.75 1.47
C LYS A 48 -4.54 5.22 1.51
N ASN A 49 -4.76 4.55 0.38
CA ASN A 49 -4.76 3.10 0.30
C ASN A 49 -3.35 2.55 0.54
N VAL A 50 -2.35 3.16 -0.10
CA VAL A 50 -0.93 2.82 0.10
C VAL A 50 -0.55 3.07 1.55
N PHE A 51 -0.82 4.27 2.08
CA PHE A 51 -0.54 4.60 3.49
C PHE A 51 -1.14 3.58 4.47
N TYR A 52 -2.44 3.29 4.35
CA TYR A 52 -3.10 2.33 5.24
C TYR A 52 -2.65 0.89 5.02
N TRP A 53 -2.29 0.51 3.80
CA TRP A 53 -1.74 -0.83 3.55
C TRP A 53 -0.45 -1.04 4.36
N PHE A 54 0.49 -0.09 4.30
CA PHE A 54 1.76 -0.16 5.07
C PHE A 54 1.52 -0.14 6.59
N GLN A 55 0.63 0.73 7.08
CA GLN A 55 0.28 0.77 8.51
C GLN A 55 -0.35 -0.54 8.99
N ASN A 56 -1.32 -1.07 8.24
CA ASN A 56 -1.99 -2.32 8.58
C ASN A 56 -1.06 -3.53 8.49
N HIS A 57 -0.16 -3.56 7.51
CA HIS A 57 0.82 -4.65 7.36
C HIS A 57 1.74 -4.70 8.58
N LYS A 58 2.32 -3.55 8.97
CA LYS A 58 3.14 -3.42 10.17
C LYS A 58 2.38 -3.76 11.46
N ALA A 59 1.11 -3.37 11.55
CA ALA A 59 0.27 -3.71 12.70
C ALA A 59 0.02 -5.22 12.82
N ARG A 60 -0.25 -5.90 11.70
CA ARG A 60 -0.41 -7.37 11.66
C ARG A 60 0.88 -8.10 12.04
N GLU A 61 2.05 -7.64 11.59
CA GLU A 61 3.32 -8.25 11.99
C GLU A 61 3.57 -8.14 13.50
N ARG A 62 3.23 -7.00 14.11
CA ARG A 62 3.34 -6.81 15.56
C ARG A 62 2.40 -7.69 16.37
N GLN A 63 1.22 -8.02 15.84
CA GLN A 63 0.25 -8.90 16.53
C GLN A 63 0.57 -10.39 16.37
N LYS A 64 1.42 -10.75 15.42
CA LYS A 64 1.88 -12.13 15.20
C LYS A 64 3.03 -12.53 16.14
N HIS A 65 3.55 -11.58 16.93
CA HIS A 65 4.55 -11.76 17.97
C HIS A 65 3.92 -11.42 19.32
#